data_AF-A0A250FZH0-F1
#
_entry.id   AF-A0A250FZH0-F1
#
_cell.length_a   1.000
_cell.length_b   1.000
_cell.length_c   1.000
_cell.angle_alpha   90.00
_cell.angle_beta   90.00
_cell.angle_gamma   90.00
#
_symmetry.space_group_name_H-M   'P 1'
#
loop_
_entity.id
_entity.type
_entity.pdbx_description
1 polymer ?
#
loop_
_entity_poly.entity_id
_entity_poly.type
_entity_poly.pdbx_seq_one_letter_code
_entity_poly.pdbx_strand_id
1 'polypeptide(L)' 'MNTKNKRVSMLLLSAIGFLLGVVVYVFDLMVSNAEVSSIEPTLGELLRNADYFVLLLYGIIGLVTLYMLIKLFYKLTQ' A
#
# COMPACT_ATOMS: atom_id res chain seq x y z
N MET A 1 -16.74 -16.77 -17.46
CA MET A 1 -15.75 -15.68 -17.33
C MET A 1 -14.42 -16.15 -17.91
N ASN A 2 -13.90 -15.49 -18.95
CA ASN A 2 -12.69 -15.88 -19.68
C ASN A 2 -11.47 -15.87 -18.73
N THR A 3 -10.62 -16.90 -18.74
CA THR A 3 -9.49 -17.07 -17.80
C THR A 3 -8.47 -15.93 -17.86
N LYS A 4 -8.35 -15.25 -19.01
CA LYS A 4 -7.54 -14.03 -19.17
C LYS A 4 -8.07 -12.87 -18.32
N ASN A 5 -9.39 -12.65 -18.26
CA ASN A 5 -9.98 -11.57 -17.46
C ASN A 5 -9.79 -11.77 -15.95
N LYS A 6 -9.81 -13.03 -15.48
CA LYS A 6 -9.60 -13.34 -14.06
C LYS A 6 -8.16 -13.00 -13.60
N ARG A 7 -7.16 -13.27 -14.44
CA ARG A 7 -5.75 -12.93 -14.16
C ARG A 7 -5.51 -11.43 -14.13
N VAL A 8 -6.07 -10.69 -15.09
CA VAL A 8 -5.96 -9.22 -15.15
C VAL A 8 -6.60 -8.59 -13.91
N SER A 9 -7.80 -9.04 -13.52
CA SER A 9 -8.46 -8.55 -12.30
C SER A 9 -7.63 -8.81 -11.04
N MET A 10 -6.99 -9.98 -10.93
CA MET A 10 -6.15 -10.31 -9.77
C MET A 10 -4.85 -9.50 -9.72
N LEU A 11 -4.24 -9.23 -10.88
CA LEU A 11 -3.08 -8.33 -10.99
C LEU A 11 -3.44 -6.90 -10.57
N LEU A 12 -4.58 -6.39 -11.02
CA LEU A 12 -5.06 -5.06 -10.64
C LEU A 12 -5.32 -4.97 -9.14
N LEU A 13 -5.98 -5.96 -8.53
CA LEU A 13 -6.21 -5.99 -7.09
C LEU A 13 -4.89 -6.04 -6.30
N SER A 14 -3.92 -6.82 -6.78
CA SER A 14 -2.59 -6.91 -6.14
C SER A 14 -1.85 -5.57 -6.23
N ALA A 15 -1.90 -4.90 -7.38
CA ALA A 15 -1.31 -3.58 -7.57
C ALA A 15 -1.98 -2.53 -6.66
N ILE A 16 -3.32 -2.55 -6.55
CA ILE A 16 -4.06 -1.66 -5.65
C ILE A 16 -3.64 -1.88 -4.20
N GLY A 17 -3.59 -3.14 -3.74
CA GLY A 17 -3.20 -3.44 -2.36
C GLY A 17 -1.77 -3.00 -2.05
N PHE A 18 -0.85 -3.22 -2.99
CA PHE A 18 0.53 -2.78 -2.84
C PHE A 18 0.64 -1.25 -2.79
N LEU A 19 -0.04 -0.54 -3.69
CA LEU A 19 -0.05 0.92 -3.73
C LEU A 19 -0.67 1.53 -2.47
N LEU A 20 -1.72 0.91 -1.91
CA LEU A 20 -2.28 1.34 -0.62
C LEU A 20 -1.23 1.24 0.51
N GLY A 21 -0.45 0.16 0.54
CA GLY A 21 0.66 0.02 1.49
C GLY A 21 1.73 1.10 1.33
N VAL A 22 2.12 1.40 0.09
CA VAL A 22 3.06 2.49 -0.23
C VAL A 22 2.52 3.85 0.24
N VAL A 23 1.24 4.14 0.01
CA VAL A 23 0.60 5.38 0.46
C VAL A 23 0.65 5.49 1.98
N VAL A 24 0.31 4.41 2.70
CA VAL A 24 0.38 4.37 4.17
C VAL A 24 1.79 4.66 4.68
N TYR A 25 2.83 4.10 4.06
CA TYR A 25 4.21 4.38 4.44
C TYR A 25 4.61 5.84 4.21
N VAL A 26 4.18 6.43 3.09
CA VAL A 26 4.46 7.86 2.82
C VAL A 26 3.78 8.76 3.86
N PHE A 27 2.56 8.41 4.29
CA PHE A 27 1.89 9.12 5.40
C PHE A 27 2.66 8.97 6.71
N ASP A 28 3.16 7.78 7.02
CA ASP A 28 3.96 7.51 8.22
C ASP A 28 5.24 8.35 8.24
N LEU A 29 5.91 8.48 7.09
CA LEU A 29 7.06 9.38 6.92
C LEU A 29 6.69 10.86 7.09
N MET A 30 5.53 11.28 6.59
CA MET A 30 5.04 12.65 6.81
C MET A 30 4.80 12.94 8.29
N VAL A 31 4.12 12.02 8.99
CA VAL A 31 3.83 12.15 10.42
C VAL A 31 5.11 12.16 11.23
N SER A 32 6.01 11.21 10.99
CA SER A 32 7.31 11.12 11.67
C SER A 32 8.16 12.38 11.45
N ASN A 33 8.14 12.96 10.24
CA ASN A 33 8.84 14.21 9.99
C ASN A 33 8.20 15.41 10.70
N ALA A 34 6.87 15.45 10.78
CA ALA A 34 6.14 16.51 11.49
C ALA A 34 6.41 16.51 13.01
N GLU A 35 6.78 15.37 13.59
CA GLU A 35 7.17 15.26 15.01
C GLU A 35 8.53 15.93 15.30
N VAL A 36 9.41 16.00 14.30
CA VAL A 36 10.79 16.50 14.47
C VAL A 36 10.99 17.88 13.84
N SER A 37 10.19 18.24 12.83
CA SER A 37 10.32 19.47 12.06
C SER A 37 8.94 20.11 11.78
N SER A 38 8.84 21.43 11.96
CA SER A 38 7.64 22.20 11.59
C SER A 38 7.56 22.56 10.11
N ILE A 39 8.57 22.18 9.31
CA ILE A 39 8.60 22.40 7.87
C ILE A 39 8.02 21.16 7.20
N GLU A 40 6.94 21.34 6.44
CA GLU A 40 6.33 20.26 5.66
C GLU A 40 7.30 19.77 4.58
N PRO A 41 7.73 18.49 4.62
CA PRO A 41 8.64 17.96 3.63
C PRO A 41 7.92 17.72 2.30
N THR A 42 8.60 17.98 1.19
CA THR A 42 8.06 17.66 -0.12
C THR A 42 8.03 16.14 -0.34
N LEU A 43 7.15 15.65 -1.22
CA LEU A 43 7.11 14.23 -1.60
C LEU A 43 8.46 13.73 -2.13
N GLY A 44 9.19 14.57 -2.86
CA GLY A 44 10.53 14.23 -3.36
C GLY A 44 11.55 14.02 -2.23
N GLU A 45 11.50 14.82 -1.18
CA GLU A 45 12.38 14.67 -0.01
C GLU A 45 12.03 13.45 0.83
N LEU A 46 10.73 13.19 1.03
CA LEU A 46 10.23 12.01 1.71
C LEU A 46 10.71 10.73 1.01
N LEU A 47 10.53 10.66 -0.31
CA LEU A 47 10.92 9.49 -1.10
C LEU A 47 12.43 9.35 -1.27
N ARG A 48 13.19 10.45 -1.19
CA ARG A 48 14.66 10.41 -1.24
C ARG A 48 15.26 9.85 0.05
N ASN A 49 14.64 10.14 1.18
CA ASN A 49 15.08 9.68 2.50
C ASN A 49 14.36 8.40 2.96
N ALA A 50 13.40 7.91 2.17
CA ALA A 50 12.66 6.69 2.44
C ALA A 50 13.59 5.47 2.43
N ASP A 51 13.36 4.56 3.39
CA ASP A 51 13.97 3.25 3.35
C ASP A 51 13.19 2.35 2.38
N TYR A 52 13.81 2.02 1.25
CA TYR A 52 13.20 1.19 0.22
C TYR A 52 12.85 -0.23 0.69
N PHE A 53 13.57 -0.77 1.69
CA PHE A 53 13.25 -2.06 2.27
C PHE A 53 11.96 -1.97 3.10
N VAL A 54 11.82 -0.92 3.90
CA VAL A 54 10.60 -0.67 4.70
C VAL A 54 9.42 -0.36 3.77
N LEU A 55 9.62 0.46 2.74
CA LEU A 55 8.62 0.73 1.70
C LEU A 55 8.09 -0.57 1.06
N LEU A 56 9.00 -1.49 0.70
CA LEU A 56 8.63 -2.78 0.14
C LEU A 56 7.81 -3.61 1.13
N LEU A 57 8.18 -3.65 2.40
CA LEU A 57 7.44 -4.35 3.45
C LEU A 57 6.02 -3.79 3.60
N TYR A 58 5.87 -2.47 3.66
CA TYR A 58 4.55 -1.83 3.73
C TYR A 58 3.69 -2.17 2.51
N GLY A 59 4.28 -2.18 1.30
CA GLY A 59 3.59 -2.61 0.09
C GLY A 59 3.12 -4.07 0.16
N ILE A 60 3.95 -4.98 0.64
CA ILE A 60 3.57 -6.40 0.83
C ILE A 60 2.45 -6.53 1.87
N ILE A 61 2.56 -5.81 3.00
CA ILE A 61 1.52 -5.80 4.05
C ILE A 61 0.20 -5.29 3.48
N GLY A 62 0.21 -4.21 2.69
CA GLY A 62 -0.99 -3.68 2.03
C GLY A 62 -1.64 -4.70 1.09
N LEU A 63 -0.83 -5.41 0.29
CA LEU A 63 -1.30 -6.48 -0.59
C LEU A 63 -1.97 -7.61 0.20
N VAL A 64 -1.30 -8.11 1.25
CA VAL A 64 -1.82 -9.21 2.09
C VAL A 64 -3.09 -8.78 2.82
N THR A 65 -3.11 -7.56 3.35
CA THR A 65 -4.27 -7.00 4.07
C THR A 65 -5.47 -6.90 3.14
N LEU A 66 -5.30 -6.37 1.92
CA LEU A 66 -6.38 -6.28 0.94
C LEU A 66 -6.90 -7.67 0.54
N TYR A 67 -6.01 -8.64 0.34
CA TYR A 67 -6.40 -10.03 0.07
C TYR A 67 -7.24 -10.62 1.21
N MET A 68 -6.82 -10.43 2.46
CA MET A 68 -7.58 -10.89 3.63
C MET A 68 -8.95 -10.22 3.72
N LEU A 69 -9.03 -8.91 3.49
CA LEU A 69 -10.30 -8.17 3.49
C LEU A 69 -11.25 -8.71 2.42
N ILE A 70 -10.80 -8.85 1.18
CA ILE A 70 -11.62 -9.40 0.10
C ILE A 70 -12.13 -10.79 0.46
N LYS A 71 -11.26 -11.64 1.01
CA LYS A 71 -11.62 -13.01 1.42
C LYS A 71 -12.64 -13.00 2.56
N LEU A 72 -12.48 -12.10 3.53
CA LEU A 72 -13.41 -11.93 4.65
C LEU A 72 -14.78 -11.46 4.16
N PHE A 73 -14.83 -10.40 3.36
CA PHE A 73 -16.08 -9.88 2.79
C PHE A 73 -16.80 -10.93 1.93
N TYR A 74 -16.06 -11.71 1.15
CA TYR A 74 -16.65 -12.81 0.38
C TYR A 74 -17.30 -13.86 1.29
N LYS A 75 -16.62 -14.24 2.39
CA LYS A 75 -17.14 -15.19 3.38
C LYS A 75 -18.35 -14.66 4.16
N LEU A 76 -18.45 -13.34 4.36
CA LEU A 76 -19.58 -12.72 5.06
C LEU A 76 -20.80 -12.50 4.16
N THR A 77 -20.61 -12.49 2.84
CA THR A 77 -21.67 -12.23 1.85
C THR A 77 -22.23 -13.51 1.23
N GLN A 78 -21.53 -14.64 1.36
CA GLN A 78 -22.02 -15.99 1.04
C GLN A 78 -22.54 -16.70 2.29
#